data_AF-A0A2D7ICH1-F1
#
_entry.id   AF-A0A2D7ICH1-F1
#
_cell.length_a   1.000
_cell.length_b   1.000
_cell.length_c   1.000
_cell.angle_alpha   90.00
_cell.angle_beta   90.00
_cell.angle_gamma   90.00
#
_symmetry.space_group_name_H-M   'P 1'
#
loop_
_entity.id
_entity.type
_entity.pdbx_description
1 polymer ?
#
loop_
_entity_poly.entity_id
_entity_poly.type
_entity_poly.pdbx_seq_one_letter_code
_entity_poly.pdbx_strand_id
1 'polypeptide(L)' 'MTIVENRKHTFAVSDLGDFDLDQDRSIVPSIKFALKSQGINADVDGEEFNGAVFYVHCQSPRDTVKKALEDEGLILEDD' A
#
# COMPACT_ATOMS: atom_id res chain seq x y z
N MET A 1 -25.18 11.87 8.77
CA MET A 1 -24.54 10.95 7.81
C MET A 1 -23.10 11.39 7.67
N THR A 2 -22.17 10.68 8.31
CA THR A 2 -20.74 10.95 8.12
C THR A 2 -20.40 10.42 6.73
N ILE A 3 -20.13 11.31 5.78
CA ILE A 3 -19.68 10.91 4.45
C ILE A 3 -18.29 10.33 4.67
N VAL A 4 -18.20 9.00 4.57
CA VAL A 4 -16.93 8.28 4.59
C VAL A 4 -16.29 8.50 3.22
N GLU A 5 -15.52 9.57 3.08
CA GLU A 5 -14.71 9.77 1.87
C GLU A 5 -13.55 8.78 1.88
N ASN A 6 -13.71 7.71 1.11
CA ASN A 6 -12.62 6.78 0.85
C ASN A 6 -11.70 7.43 -0.19
N ARG A 7 -10.46 7.74 0.20
CA ARG A 7 -9.46 8.36 -0.66
C ARG A 7 -8.64 7.28 -1.35
N LYS A 8 -8.42 7.47 -2.65
CA LYS A 8 -7.49 6.64 -3.44
C LYS A 8 -6.10 7.28 -3.37
N HIS A 9 -5.13 6.53 -2.87
CA HIS A 9 -3.73 6.94 -2.81
C HIS A 9 -2.90 6.02 -3.70
N THR A 10 -2.22 6.58 -4.69
CA THR A 10 -1.30 5.80 -5.54
C THR A 10 0.09 5.79 -4.93
N PHE A 11 0.67 4.60 -4.78
CA PHE A 11 2.01 4.42 -4.26
C PHE A 11 2.82 3.56 -5.24
N ALA A 12 4.12 3.80 -5.28
CA ALA A 12 5.08 3.00 -6.00
C ALA A 12 6.17 2.57 -5.01
N VAL A 13 6.65 1.34 -5.12
CA VAL A 13 7.74 0.82 -4.27
C VAL A 13 9.07 1.08 -4.97
N SER A 14 10.03 1.68 -4.25
CA SER A 14 11.40 1.90 -4.78
C SER A 14 12.19 0.62 -4.88
N ASP A 15 12.01 -0.28 -3.91
CA ASP A 15 12.73 -1.54 -3.85
C ASP A 15 11.77 -2.67 -3.48
N LEU A 16 11.61 -3.59 -4.43
CA LEU A 16 10.73 -4.74 -4.31
C LEU A 16 11.45 -5.98 -3.78
N GLY A 17 12.74 -5.86 -3.43
CA GLY A 17 13.62 -7.00 -3.18
C GLY A 17 13.23 -7.85 -1.97
N ASP A 18 12.68 -7.24 -0.91
CA ASP A 18 12.26 -7.95 0.31
C ASP A 18 10.75 -8.25 0.33
N PHE A 19 9.94 -7.46 -0.39
CA PHE A 19 8.52 -7.74 -0.62
C PHE A 19 8.37 -8.76 -1.76
N ASP A 20 8.83 -9.99 -1.48
CA ASP A 20 8.67 -11.25 -2.22
C ASP A 20 8.00 -11.12 -3.62
N LEU A 21 8.76 -10.63 -4.61
CA LEU A 21 8.39 -10.69 -6.04
C LEU A 21 8.87 -11.99 -6.72
N ASP A 22 9.51 -12.89 -5.98
CA ASP A 22 10.24 -14.04 -6.53
C ASP A 22 9.33 -15.14 -7.12
N GLN A 23 8.00 -15.04 -6.98
CA GLN A 23 7.07 -16.15 -7.32
C GLN A 23 5.66 -15.69 -7.77
N ASP A 24 5.52 -14.70 -8.66
CA ASP A 24 4.18 -14.31 -9.18
C ASP A 24 3.19 -13.80 -8.09
N ARG A 25 3.71 -13.41 -6.92
CA ARG A 25 2.88 -12.88 -5.83
C ARG A 25 2.74 -11.37 -6.00
N SER A 26 1.50 -10.94 -6.24
CA SER A 26 1.17 -9.52 -6.11
C SER A 26 1.61 -9.01 -4.73
N ILE A 27 2.16 -7.81 -4.66
CA ILE A 27 2.56 -7.16 -3.40
C ILE A 27 1.33 -6.79 -2.52
N VAL A 28 0.17 -6.66 -3.17
CA VAL A 28 -1.15 -6.32 -2.64
C VAL A 28 -1.50 -6.97 -1.29
N PRO A 29 -1.52 -8.32 -1.15
CA PRO A 29 -1.82 -8.99 0.11
C PRO A 29 -0.88 -8.57 1.25
N SER A 30 0.39 -8.35 0.97
CA SER A 30 1.38 -7.94 1.97
C SER A 30 1.14 -6.49 2.43
N ILE A 31 0.88 -5.56 1.49
CA ILE A 31 0.46 -4.18 1.83
C ILE A 31 -0.82 -4.18 2.67
N LYS A 32 -1.80 -5.00 2.29
CA LYS A 32 -3.08 -5.09 3.01
C LYS A 32 -2.89 -5.63 4.42
N PHE A 33 -1.98 -6.57 4.61
CA PHE A 33 -1.61 -7.09 5.93
C PHE A 33 -0.91 -6.03 6.78
N ALA A 34 0.09 -5.34 6.23
CA ALA A 34 0.81 -4.24 6.89
C ALA A 34 -0.14 -3.14 7.40
N LEU A 35 -1.02 -2.65 6.52
CA LEU A 35 -2.01 -1.62 6.89
C LEU A 35 -2.97 -2.12 7.97
N LYS A 36 -3.40 -3.38 7.90
CA LYS A 36 -4.27 -3.98 8.92
C LYS A 36 -3.57 -4.15 10.26
N SER A 37 -2.27 -4.49 10.27
CA SER A 37 -1.43 -4.56 11.48
C SER A 37 -1.40 -3.21 12.21
N GLN A 38 -1.35 -2.12 11.45
CA GLN A 38 -1.40 -0.74 11.94
C GLN A 38 -2.82 -0.23 12.25
N GLY A 39 -3.84 -1.10 12.16
CA GLY A 39 -5.24 -0.74 12.43
C GLY A 39 -5.91 0.10 11.33
N ILE A 40 -5.28 0.21 10.16
CA ILE A 40 -5.80 0.96 9.02
C ILE A 40 -6.64 0.02 8.16
N ASN A 41 -7.95 0.24 8.14
CA ASN A 41 -8.84 -0.48 7.23
C ASN A 41 -8.72 0.12 5.83
N ALA A 42 -7.97 -0.55 4.97
CA ALA A 42 -7.75 -0.15 3.59
C ALA A 42 -7.95 -1.32 2.64
N ASP A 43 -8.43 -1.01 1.43
CA ASP A 43 -8.37 -1.94 0.30
C ASP A 43 -7.17 -1.59 -0.57
N VAL A 44 -6.53 -2.60 -1.14
CA VAL A 44 -5.31 -2.44 -1.92
C VAL A 44 -5.51 -3.12 -3.25
N ASP A 45 -5.25 -2.39 -4.34
CA ASP A 45 -5.29 -2.87 -5.71
C ASP A 45 -3.89 -2.74 -6.32
N GLY A 46 -3.42 -3.76 -7.01
CA GLY A 46 -2.16 -3.73 -7.74
C GLY A 46 -2.37 -3.22 -9.16
N GLU A 47 -1.35 -2.60 -9.75
CA GLU A 47 -1.34 -2.32 -11.18
C GLU A 47 -1.02 -3.62 -11.95
N GLU A 48 -1.81 -3.93 -12.98
CA GLU A 48 -1.71 -5.19 -13.74
C GLU A 48 -0.41 -5.30 -14.55
N PHE A 49 0.12 -4.17 -15.01
CA PHE A 49 1.31 -4.11 -15.87
C PHE A 49 2.58 -3.68 -15.12
N ASN A 50 2.48 -3.36 -13.82
CA ASN A 50 3.59 -2.88 -13.00
C ASN A 50 3.44 -3.35 -11.54
N GLY A 51 4.21 -4.39 -11.18
CA GLY A 51 4.24 -4.94 -9.82
C GLY A 51 4.76 -3.98 -8.75
N ALA A 52 5.39 -2.86 -9.13
CA ALA A 52 5.84 -1.83 -8.21
C ALA A 52 4.73 -0.86 -7.80
N VAL A 53 3.67 -0.74 -8.59
CA VAL A 53 2.63 0.28 -8.39
C VAL A 53 1.37 -0.35 -7.80
N PHE A 54 0.83 0.30 -6.78
CA PHE A 54 -0.41 -0.12 -6.14
C PHE A 54 -1.24 1.09 -5.67
N TYR A 55 -2.53 0.84 -5.48
CA TYR A 55 -3.52 1.82 -5.09
C TYR A 55 -4.11 1.42 -3.75
N VAL A 56 -4.08 2.34 -2.79
CA VAL A 56 -4.66 2.15 -1.46
C VAL A 56 -5.92 2.98 -1.33
N HIS A 57 -7.02 2.30 -1.04
CA HIS A 57 -8.35 2.88 -0.83
C HIS A 57 -8.65 2.92 0.66
N CYS A 58 -8.50 4.09 1.27
CA CYS A 58 -8.63 4.26 2.72
C CYS A 58 -9.21 5.61 3.11
N GLN A 59 -9.78 5.69 4.31
CA GLN A 59 -10.23 6.95 4.93
C GLN A 59 -9.07 7.79 5.47
N SER A 60 -7.93 7.15 5.76
CA SER A 60 -6.74 7.79 6.31
C SER A 60 -6.02 8.67 5.27
N PRO A 61 -5.31 9.72 5.71
CA PRO A 61 -4.51 10.55 4.82
C PRO A 61 -3.29 9.77 4.29
N ARG A 62 -2.76 10.23 3.15
CA ARG A 62 -1.60 9.61 2.48
C ARG A 62 -0.41 9.45 3.43
N ASP A 63 -0.11 10.46 4.24
CA ASP A 63 1.02 10.45 5.19
C ASP A 63 0.93 9.31 6.20
N THR A 64 -0.28 9.06 6.73
CA THR A 64 -0.52 7.96 7.68
C THR A 64 -0.33 6.60 7.02
N VAL A 65 -0.83 6.45 5.78
CA VAL A 65 -0.64 5.21 5.01
C VAL A 65 0.84 5.02 4.66
N LYS A 66 1.53 6.08 4.22
CA LYS A 66 2.96 6.07 3.90
C LYS A 66 3.78 5.60 5.11
N LYS A 67 3.62 6.25 6.26
CA LYS A 67 4.30 5.87 7.50
C LYS A 67 4.03 4.44 7.93
N ALA A 68 2.78 3.98 7.83
CA ALA A 68 2.42 2.61 8.16
C ALA A 68 3.16 1.57 7.30
N LEU A 69 3.40 1.90 6.03
CA LEU A 69 4.14 1.04 5.10
C LEU A 69 5.66 1.13 5.36
N GLU A 70 6.18 2.33 5.61
CA GLU A 70 7.60 2.54 5.96
C GLU A 70 7.96 1.85 7.29
N ASP A 71 7.06 1.85 8.28
CA ASP A 71 7.25 1.18 9.58
C ASP A 71 7.33 -0.35 9.45
N GLU A 72 6.63 -0.92 8.46
CA GLU A 72 6.72 -2.34 8.08
C GLU A 72 7.93 -2.64 7.19
N GLY A 73 8.79 -1.65 6.92
CA GLY A 73 10.04 -1.81 6.18
C GLY A 73 9.91 -1.64 4.67
N LEU A 74 8.77 -1.17 4.17
CA LEU A 74 8.56 -0.96 2.75
C LEU A 74 9.05 0.42 2.31
N ILE A 75 10.02 0.45 1.38
CA ILE A 75 10.57 1.69 0.82
C ILE A 75 9.71 2.14 -0.36
N LEU A 76 9.03 3.28 -0.21
CA LEU A 76 8.20 3.88 -1.26
C LEU A 76 9.04 4.84 -2.12
N GLU A 77 8.78 4.88 -3.43
CA GLU A 77 9.23 5.99 -4.27
C GLU A 77 8.50 7.25 -3.82
N ASP A 78 9.27 8.19 -3.27
CA ASP A 78 8.81 9.55 -3.01
C ASP A 78 9.15 10.39 -4.26
N ASP A 79 8.11 10.85 -4.96
CA ASP A 79 8.24 11.80 -6.09
C ASP A 79 8.68 13.19 -5.59
#